data_AF-A0A4W6FU13-F1
#
_entry.id   AF-A0A4W6FU13-F1
#
_cell.length_a   1.000
_cell.length_b   1.000
_cell.length_c   1.000
_cell.angle_alpha   90.00
_cell.angle_beta   90.00
_cell.angle_gamma   90.00
#
_symmetry.space_group_name_H-M   'P 1'
#
loop_
_entity.id
_entity.type
_entity.pdbx_description
1 polymer ?
#
loop_
_entity_poly.entity_id
_entity_poly.type
_entity_poly.pdbx_seq_one_letter_code
_entity_poly.pdbx_strand_id
1 'polypeptide(L)'
;MVVGFRCCPVILWLALAAVLGSVLGLGEDLDRPLFGPPGSPIRLHESDPGLKKALAFAEDRYNRGSNAMHLRKVSRLITATKQVTHKRRWLLLSCLFIHRILKYFTELCMFEVWDIPWQGTSTLLKQKCQPKVEPQVEETNKVEDPSTSQPLEESVQLLGQFKEFMVKYNKVYSSQEEADRRLRIFHENLKTAEKLQSLDQGSAEYGVTKFSDLTEEEFRSTYLNPLLSQWTLHRLMKPASPVRGPAPTSWDWRDHGAVSPVKNQGMCGSCWAFSVIGNIEGQWFLKNGTLLSLSEQELVDCDGLDQACRGGLPSNAYEAIEKLGGLETETDYSYTGHKQRCDFTSGKVAAYINSSVELSKDEKEIAAWLAENGPISVALNAFAMQFYRKGVSHPLKIFCNPWMIDHAVLMVGYGERKGIPFWAIKNSWGEDYGEQGYYYLYRGSNACGINKMCSSAVVN
;
A
#
# COMPACT_ATOMS: atom_id res chain seq x y z
N MET A 1 -53.39 63.88 -4.58
CA MET A 1 -51.97 63.73 -4.98
C MET A 1 -51.71 62.22 -4.97
N VAL A 2 -51.36 61.48 -6.04
CA VAL A 2 -50.33 61.69 -7.09
C VAL A 2 -48.94 61.68 -6.40
N VAL A 3 -48.02 60.69 -6.47
CA VAL A 3 -47.77 59.41 -7.23
C VAL A 3 -47.08 58.40 -6.26
N GLY A 4 -46.98 57.06 -6.39
CA GLY A 4 -47.54 56.04 -7.32
C GLY A 4 -46.50 54.98 -7.80
N PHE A 5 -46.95 53.76 -8.17
CA PHE A 5 -46.24 52.65 -8.87
C PHE A 5 -45.13 51.86 -8.12
N ARG A 6 -44.98 50.51 -8.26
CA ARG A 6 -45.88 49.43 -8.76
C ARG A 6 -45.46 48.01 -8.31
N CYS A 7 -46.46 47.15 -8.07
CA CYS A 7 -46.53 45.69 -8.31
C CYS A 7 -45.53 44.67 -7.70
N CYS A 8 -46.03 44.02 -6.63
CA CYS A 8 -45.97 42.57 -6.35
C CYS A 8 -46.96 41.80 -7.32
N PRO A 9 -47.31 40.48 -7.20
CA PRO A 9 -46.75 39.38 -6.38
C PRO A 9 -46.78 37.93 -7.02
N VAL A 10 -46.40 36.93 -6.21
CA VAL A 10 -47.06 35.59 -6.02
C VAL A 10 -46.95 34.45 -7.06
N ILE A 11 -46.62 33.29 -6.49
CA ILE A 11 -46.64 31.92 -7.06
C ILE A 11 -48.08 31.36 -7.00
N LEU A 12 -48.40 30.42 -7.90
CA LEU A 12 -49.30 29.24 -7.71
C LEU A 12 -50.54 29.18 -8.63
N TRP A 13 -50.85 27.96 -9.10
CA TRP A 13 -51.93 27.54 -10.01
C TRP A 13 -51.75 28.00 -11.48
N LEU A 14 -51.87 27.15 -12.51
CA LEU A 14 -52.53 25.84 -12.62
C LEU A 14 -51.64 24.79 -13.31
N ALA A 15 -51.73 23.54 -12.84
CA ALA A 15 -51.39 22.39 -13.68
C ALA A 15 -52.54 22.11 -14.66
N LEU A 16 -52.27 22.09 -15.96
CA LEU A 16 -52.95 21.26 -17.00
C LEU A 16 -52.35 21.55 -18.39
N ALA A 17 -51.19 20.96 -18.68
CA ALA A 17 -50.64 20.86 -20.05
C ALA A 17 -49.84 19.56 -20.28
N ALA A 18 -50.02 18.58 -19.39
CA ALA A 18 -49.46 17.24 -19.49
C ALA A 18 -50.62 16.26 -19.71
N VAL A 19 -50.94 16.01 -20.99
CA VAL A 19 -51.66 14.89 -21.61
C VAL A 19 -52.14 15.38 -23.00
N LEU A 20 -51.99 14.53 -24.03
CA LEU A 20 -52.34 14.78 -25.45
C LEU A 20 -51.45 15.79 -26.21
N GLY A 21 -50.22 15.36 -26.49
CA GLY A 21 -49.30 15.99 -27.46
C GLY A 21 -48.53 14.98 -28.31
N SER A 22 -49.08 13.77 -28.48
CA SER A 22 -48.41 12.64 -29.13
C SER A 22 -49.22 12.07 -30.31
N VAL A 23 -49.53 12.92 -31.29
CA VAL A 23 -49.89 12.53 -32.68
C VAL A 23 -49.40 13.66 -33.62
N LEU A 24 -48.93 13.31 -34.82
CA LEU A 24 -48.37 14.16 -35.89
C LEU A 24 -46.91 14.59 -35.67
N GLY A 25 -45.99 13.87 -36.31
CA GLY A 25 -44.56 14.20 -36.34
C GLY A 25 -44.16 15.09 -37.52
N LEU A 26 -43.41 16.14 -37.19
CA LEU A 26 -42.42 16.88 -37.97
C LEU A 26 -41.36 17.27 -36.91
N GLY A 27 -40.05 17.15 -37.06
CA GLY A 27 -39.22 17.14 -38.26
C GLY A 27 -38.13 18.19 -38.00
N GLU A 28 -36.88 17.76 -37.79
CA GLU A 28 -35.68 18.59 -37.58
C GLU A 28 -35.68 19.38 -36.23
N ASP A 29 -34.55 19.65 -35.56
CA ASP A 29 -33.17 19.79 -36.02
C ASP A 29 -32.14 19.25 -35.01
N LEU A 30 -31.02 18.72 -35.50
CA LEU A 30 -30.10 17.85 -34.76
C LEU A 30 -28.67 18.41 -34.69
N ASP A 31 -28.47 19.61 -34.13
CA ASP A 31 -27.13 20.07 -33.70
C ASP A 31 -27.13 21.28 -32.74
N ARG A 32 -27.09 21.04 -31.41
CA ARG A 32 -26.65 22.03 -30.41
C ARG A 32 -25.97 21.37 -29.20
N PRO A 33 -24.75 21.79 -28.82
CA PRO A 33 -24.16 21.38 -27.55
C PRO A 33 -24.90 22.00 -26.37
N LEU A 34 -25.32 21.16 -25.41
CA LEU A 34 -25.87 21.59 -24.13
C LEU A 34 -24.77 22.21 -23.25
N PHE A 35 -24.51 23.50 -23.42
CA PHE A 35 -23.69 24.28 -22.50
C PHE A 35 -24.50 24.67 -21.26
N GLY A 36 -24.27 23.95 -20.15
CA GLY A 36 -24.61 24.42 -18.82
C GLY A 36 -23.73 25.61 -18.39
N PRO A 37 -23.99 26.20 -17.20
CA PRO A 37 -23.21 27.32 -16.68
C PRO A 37 -21.71 26.96 -16.52
N PRO A 38 -20.80 27.96 -16.54
CA PRO A 38 -19.36 27.70 -16.41
C PRO A 38 -19.02 26.84 -15.20
N GLY A 39 -18.31 25.73 -15.43
CA GLY A 39 -18.02 24.74 -14.39
C GLY A 39 -19.12 23.70 -14.16
N SER A 40 -20.13 23.57 -15.01
CA SER A 40 -21.03 22.40 -15.01
C SER A 40 -20.31 21.13 -15.53
N PRO A 41 -20.62 19.92 -15.03
CA PRO A 41 -20.09 18.67 -15.59
C PRO A 41 -20.62 18.39 -16.99
N ILE A 42 -19.72 18.21 -17.96
CA ILE A 42 -20.02 17.83 -19.35
C ILE A 42 -19.77 16.34 -19.50
N ARG A 43 -20.75 15.56 -20.00
CA ARG A 43 -20.55 14.14 -20.30
C ARG A 43 -19.64 13.97 -21.53
N LEU A 44 -18.66 13.07 -21.45
CA LEU A 44 -17.72 12.83 -22.54
C LEU A 44 -18.17 11.66 -23.43
N HIS A 45 -17.85 11.77 -24.72
CA HIS A 45 -17.95 10.69 -25.69
C HIS A 45 -16.61 9.93 -25.76
N GLU A 46 -16.64 8.62 -26.05
CA GLU A 46 -15.46 7.73 -26.06
C GLU A 46 -14.34 8.16 -27.02
N SER A 47 -14.67 8.98 -28.02
CA SER A 47 -13.69 9.56 -28.95
C SER A 47 -12.89 10.75 -28.39
N ASP A 48 -13.28 11.36 -27.25
CA ASP A 48 -12.61 12.55 -26.69
C ASP A 48 -11.12 12.25 -26.38
N PRO A 49 -10.16 13.02 -26.93
CA PRO A 49 -8.73 12.77 -26.72
C PRO A 49 -8.29 12.89 -25.25
N GLY A 50 -8.93 13.75 -24.46
CA GLY A 50 -8.67 13.90 -23.03
C GLY A 50 -9.20 12.71 -22.23
N LEU A 51 -10.35 12.15 -22.61
CA LEU A 51 -10.85 10.89 -22.06
C LEU A 51 -9.87 9.74 -22.35
N LYS A 52 -9.37 9.60 -23.58
CA LYS A 52 -8.38 8.56 -23.94
C LYS A 52 -7.08 8.71 -23.13
N LYS A 53 -6.55 9.93 -22.98
CA LYS A 53 -5.40 10.20 -22.11
C LYS A 53 -5.67 9.79 -20.67
N ALA A 54 -6.82 10.17 -20.12
CA ALA A 54 -7.17 9.90 -18.72
C ALA A 54 -7.51 8.41 -18.46
N LEU A 55 -8.04 7.69 -19.45
CA LEU A 55 -8.20 6.23 -19.40
C LEU A 55 -6.85 5.52 -19.37
N ALA A 56 -5.91 5.90 -20.25
CA ALA A 56 -4.56 5.36 -20.23
C ALA A 56 -3.84 5.67 -18.89
N PHE A 57 -4.02 6.88 -18.36
CA PHE A 57 -3.54 7.26 -17.03
C PHE A 57 -4.20 6.45 -15.90
N ALA A 58 -5.50 6.17 -15.99
CA ALA A 58 -6.22 5.35 -15.00
C ALA A 58 -5.77 3.89 -15.05
N GLU A 59 -5.64 3.28 -16.23
CA GLU A 59 -5.06 1.95 -16.41
C GLU A 59 -3.63 1.88 -15.86
N ASP A 60 -2.79 2.84 -16.24
CA ASP A 60 -1.40 2.94 -15.78
C ASP A 60 -1.32 3.13 -14.25
N ARG A 61 -2.10 4.04 -13.65
CA ARG A 61 -2.08 4.29 -12.20
C ARG A 61 -2.69 3.15 -11.38
N TYR A 62 -3.69 2.45 -11.92
CA TYR A 62 -4.28 1.27 -11.31
C TYR A 62 -3.27 0.11 -11.30
N ASN A 63 -2.62 -0.15 -12.44
CA ASN A 63 -1.63 -1.23 -12.56
C ASN A 63 -0.29 -0.88 -11.88
N ARG A 64 0.17 0.38 -11.88
CA ARG A 64 1.36 0.78 -11.09
C ARG A 64 1.15 0.58 -9.60
N GLY A 65 -0.09 0.67 -9.12
CA GLY A 65 -0.44 0.45 -7.71
C GLY A 65 -0.61 -1.02 -7.31
N SER A 66 -0.50 -1.98 -8.24
CA SER A 66 -0.75 -3.40 -8.00
C SER A 66 0.37 -4.26 -8.56
N ASN A 67 0.83 -5.22 -7.75
CA ASN A 67 1.81 -6.23 -8.12
C ASN A 67 1.09 -7.50 -8.65
N ALA A 68 -0.19 -7.39 -9.03
CA ALA A 68 -0.98 -8.50 -9.54
C ALA A 68 -0.30 -9.18 -10.74
N MET A 69 -0.38 -10.51 -10.76
CA MET A 69 0.24 -11.38 -11.76
C MET A 69 -0.11 -11.02 -13.22
N HIS A 70 -1.24 -10.33 -13.44
CA HIS A 70 -1.65 -9.85 -14.75
C HIS A 70 -2.19 -8.42 -14.70
N LEU A 71 -1.74 -7.61 -15.66
CA LEU A 71 -2.23 -6.25 -15.90
C LEU A 71 -3.75 -6.27 -16.16
N ARG A 72 -4.50 -5.47 -15.39
CA ARG A 72 -5.93 -5.27 -15.58
C ARG A 72 -6.14 -4.19 -16.64
N LYS A 73 -7.17 -4.36 -17.47
CA LYS A 73 -7.55 -3.38 -18.50
C LYS A 73 -8.97 -2.89 -18.30
N VAL A 74 -9.25 -1.68 -18.73
CA VAL A 74 -10.63 -1.19 -18.88
C VAL A 74 -11.31 -2.07 -19.92
N SER A 75 -12.31 -2.84 -19.49
CA SER A 75 -13.17 -3.62 -20.40
C SER A 75 -14.30 -2.78 -20.95
N ARG A 76 -14.79 -1.81 -20.16
CA ARG A 76 -15.91 -0.95 -20.53
C ARG A 76 -15.90 0.36 -19.76
N LEU A 77 -16.07 1.48 -20.45
CA LEU A 77 -16.41 2.74 -19.80
C LEU A 77 -17.90 2.74 -19.42
N ILE A 78 -18.23 3.13 -18.19
CA ILE A 78 -19.61 3.28 -17.71
C ILE A 78 -20.06 4.73 -17.84
N THR A 79 -19.27 5.66 -17.28
CA THR A 79 -19.50 7.10 -17.39
C THR A 79 -18.18 7.87 -17.37
N ALA A 80 -18.14 8.98 -18.10
CA ALA A 80 -17.08 9.97 -17.99
C ALA A 80 -17.71 11.37 -17.99
N THR A 81 -17.31 12.20 -17.03
CA THR A 81 -17.68 13.62 -16.99
C THR A 81 -16.44 14.50 -16.83
N LYS A 82 -16.51 15.69 -17.40
CA LYS A 82 -15.45 16.70 -17.42
C LYS A 82 -15.97 18.01 -16.87
N GLN A 83 -15.25 18.59 -15.93
CA GLN A 83 -15.55 19.91 -15.40
C GLN A 83 -14.37 20.83 -15.72
N VAL A 84 -14.66 22.01 -16.26
CA VAL A 84 -13.63 23.01 -16.59
C VAL A 84 -13.80 24.21 -15.68
N THR A 85 -12.78 24.50 -14.88
CA THR A 85 -12.68 25.72 -14.08
C THR A 85 -11.49 26.55 -14.56
N HIS A 86 -11.34 27.78 -14.05
CA HIS A 86 -10.38 28.75 -14.60
C HIS A 86 -8.95 28.17 -14.64
N LYS A 87 -8.44 27.90 -15.86
CA LYS A 87 -7.18 27.16 -16.10
C LYS A 87 -7.06 25.82 -15.34
N ARG A 88 -8.11 24.99 -15.26
CA ARG A 88 -8.05 23.59 -14.73
C ARG A 88 -9.08 22.68 -15.42
N ARG A 89 -8.75 21.40 -15.61
CA ARG A 89 -9.69 20.36 -16.07
C ARG A 89 -9.77 19.23 -15.05
N TRP A 90 -10.98 18.88 -14.66
CA TRP A 90 -11.29 17.75 -13.79
C TRP A 90 -11.98 16.69 -14.65
N LEU A 91 -11.57 15.43 -14.50
CA LEU A 91 -12.22 14.28 -15.12
C LEU A 91 -12.65 13.30 -14.03
N LEU A 92 -13.93 12.95 -14.02
CA LEU A 92 -14.45 11.82 -13.26
C LEU A 92 -14.73 10.68 -14.23
N LEU A 93 -14.12 9.53 -13.99
CA LEU A 93 -14.21 8.32 -14.79
C LEU A 93 -14.82 7.21 -13.94
N SER A 94 -15.79 6.48 -14.49
CA SER A 94 -16.28 5.22 -13.94
C SER A 94 -16.13 4.14 -14.99
N CYS A 95 -15.29 3.14 -14.71
CA CYS A 95 -14.88 2.10 -15.66
C CYS A 95 -15.02 0.72 -15.03
N LEU A 96 -15.43 -0.26 -15.83
CA LEU A 96 -15.22 -1.67 -15.49
C LEU A 96 -13.81 -2.07 -15.91
N PHE A 97 -13.09 -2.70 -14.99
CA PHE A 97 -11.82 -3.36 -15.25
C PHE A 97 -12.06 -4.87 -15.35
N ILE A 98 -11.38 -5.52 -16.29
CA ILE A 98 -11.36 -6.98 -16.42
C ILE A 98 -9.94 -7.50 -16.25
N HIS A 99 -9.85 -8.68 -15.66
CA HIS A 99 -8.61 -9.43 -15.58
C HIS A 99 -8.34 -10.14 -16.92
N ARG A 100 -7.15 -9.93 -17.52
CA ARG A 100 -6.85 -10.33 -18.91
C ARG A 100 -6.99 -11.83 -19.19
N ILE A 101 -6.81 -12.69 -18.18
CA ILE A 101 -6.92 -14.15 -18.31
C ILE A 101 -8.28 -14.66 -17.82
N LEU A 102 -8.78 -14.18 -16.68
CA LEU A 102 -9.88 -14.82 -15.97
C LEU A 102 -11.27 -14.54 -16.55
N LYS A 103 -11.47 -13.51 -17.40
CA LYS A 103 -12.73 -13.13 -18.10
C LYS A 103 -14.03 -12.95 -17.29
N TYR A 104 -14.16 -13.52 -16.10
CA TYR A 104 -15.38 -13.56 -15.29
C TYR A 104 -15.34 -12.59 -14.10
N PHE A 105 -14.15 -12.21 -13.63
CA PHE A 105 -14.00 -11.16 -12.62
C PHE A 105 -13.96 -9.78 -13.27
N THR A 106 -14.97 -8.96 -12.97
CA THR A 106 -15.00 -7.54 -13.29
C THR A 106 -15.16 -6.68 -12.04
N GLU A 107 -14.39 -5.60 -11.96
CA GLU A 107 -14.47 -4.61 -10.88
C GLU A 107 -14.95 -3.28 -11.45
N LEU A 108 -15.85 -2.60 -10.73
CA LEU A 108 -16.23 -1.24 -11.02
C LEU A 108 -15.29 -0.29 -10.28
N CYS A 109 -14.50 0.47 -11.03
CA CYS A 109 -13.58 1.46 -10.52
C CYS A 109 -13.97 2.88 -10.92
N MET A 110 -14.02 3.77 -9.93
CA MET A 110 -14.15 5.21 -10.10
C MET A 110 -12.78 5.89 -9.90
N PHE A 111 -12.38 6.73 -10.85
CA PHE A 111 -11.18 7.56 -10.78
C PHE A 111 -11.54 9.03 -10.90
N GLU A 112 -10.98 9.84 -10.02
CA GLU A 112 -11.03 11.29 -10.09
C GLU A 112 -9.63 11.79 -10.49
N VAL A 113 -9.52 12.32 -11.70
CA VAL A 113 -8.26 12.70 -12.34
C VAL A 113 -8.24 14.21 -12.58
N TRP A 114 -7.20 14.86 -12.11
CA TRP A 114 -6.91 16.27 -12.39
C TRP A 114 -5.94 16.35 -13.56
N ASP A 115 -6.28 17.10 -14.61
CA ASP A 115 -5.45 17.25 -15.81
C ASP A 115 -5.08 18.72 -16.06
N ILE A 116 -3.79 18.95 -16.34
CA ILE A 116 -3.22 20.28 -16.60
C ILE A 116 -2.58 20.28 -18.00
N PRO A 117 -3.36 20.54 -19.07
CA PRO A 117 -2.90 20.35 -20.46
C PRO A 117 -1.58 21.03 -20.84
N TRP A 118 -1.34 22.28 -20.41
CA TRP A 118 -0.12 23.04 -20.74
C TRP A 118 1.12 22.63 -19.92
N GLN A 119 0.97 21.77 -18.92
CA GLN A 119 2.08 21.17 -18.18
C GLN A 119 2.29 19.69 -18.55
N GLY A 120 1.44 19.11 -19.41
CA GLY A 120 1.43 17.68 -19.73
C GLY A 120 0.95 16.77 -18.58
N THR A 121 0.94 17.28 -17.34
CA THR A 121 0.71 16.54 -16.10
C THR A 121 -0.75 16.14 -15.88
N SER A 122 -0.93 14.90 -15.39
CA SER A 122 -2.19 14.37 -14.87
C SER A 122 -1.95 13.80 -13.47
N THR A 123 -2.85 14.04 -12.54
CA THR A 123 -2.74 13.66 -11.12
C THR A 123 -3.98 12.88 -10.69
N LEU A 124 -3.81 11.74 -10.01
CA LEU A 124 -4.90 11.02 -9.39
C LEU A 124 -5.28 11.72 -8.07
N LEU A 125 -6.54 12.11 -7.93
CA LEU A 125 -7.09 12.67 -6.69
C LEU A 125 -7.77 11.60 -5.84
N LYS A 126 -8.43 10.64 -6.50
CA LYS A 126 -9.25 9.62 -5.83
C LYS A 126 -9.38 8.39 -6.70
N GLN A 127 -9.29 7.22 -6.08
CA GLN A 127 -9.62 5.93 -6.68
C GLN A 127 -10.53 5.18 -5.71
N LYS A 128 -11.59 4.55 -6.22
CA LYS A 128 -12.44 3.62 -5.47
C LYS A 128 -12.79 2.45 -6.39
N CYS A 129 -12.58 1.23 -5.95
CA CYS A 129 -12.90 0.04 -6.72
C CYS A 129 -13.75 -0.92 -5.89
N GLN A 130 -14.69 -1.62 -6.53
CA GLN A 130 -15.57 -2.60 -5.89
C GLN A 130 -15.87 -3.75 -6.86
N PRO A 131 -16.04 -4.99 -6.37
CA PRO A 131 -16.50 -6.10 -7.21
C PRO A 131 -17.85 -5.78 -7.87
N LYS A 132 -18.00 -6.10 -9.15
CA LYS A 132 -19.30 -5.96 -9.83
C LYS A 132 -20.21 -7.11 -9.39
N VAL A 133 -21.21 -6.82 -8.56
CA VAL A 133 -22.31 -7.76 -8.27
C VAL A 133 -23.25 -7.77 -9.48
N GLU A 134 -23.32 -8.89 -10.20
CA GLU A 134 -24.35 -9.12 -11.21
C GLU A 134 -25.57 -9.81 -10.58
N PRO A 135 -26.82 -9.45 -10.97
CA PRO A 135 -28.00 -10.19 -10.55
C PRO A 135 -27.93 -11.63 -11.05
N GLN A 136 -28.29 -12.60 -10.20
CA GLN A 136 -28.36 -14.00 -10.62
C GLN A 136 -29.41 -14.15 -11.73
N VAL A 137 -28.99 -14.74 -12.85
CA VAL A 137 -29.88 -15.28 -13.88
C VAL A 137 -29.87 -16.78 -13.72
N GLU A 138 -31.04 -17.38 -13.50
CA GLU A 138 -31.21 -18.83 -13.52
C GLU A 138 -30.99 -19.36 -14.94
N GLU A 139 -29.81 -19.91 -15.23
CA GLU A 139 -29.61 -20.66 -16.47
C GLU A 139 -30.13 -22.10 -16.31
N THR A 140 -31.10 -22.44 -17.14
CA THR A 140 -31.74 -23.75 -17.16
C THR A 140 -30.93 -24.76 -17.97
N ASN A 141 -30.69 -25.92 -17.34
CA ASN A 141 -30.36 -27.23 -17.94
C ASN A 141 -29.72 -27.23 -19.33
N LYS A 142 -28.39 -27.38 -19.37
CA LYS A 142 -27.71 -28.10 -20.47
C LYS A 142 -26.96 -29.31 -19.93
N VAL A 143 -27.11 -30.41 -20.65
CA VAL A 143 -26.48 -31.69 -20.36
C VAL A 143 -25.01 -31.60 -20.74
N GLU A 144 -24.11 -31.90 -19.79
CA GLU A 144 -22.67 -31.99 -20.05
C GLU A 144 -22.24 -33.41 -20.44
N ASP A 145 -21.29 -33.48 -21.37
CA ASP A 145 -20.67 -34.69 -21.91
C ASP A 145 -19.45 -35.09 -21.05
N PRO A 146 -19.37 -36.31 -20.47
CA PRO A 146 -18.39 -36.63 -19.43
C PRO A 146 -17.00 -36.95 -20.00
N SER A 147 -16.14 -35.93 -20.18
CA SER A 147 -14.73 -36.14 -20.58
C SER A 147 -13.69 -35.17 -20.00
N THR A 148 -13.72 -34.88 -18.69
CA THR A 148 -12.55 -34.29 -17.98
C THR A 148 -12.47 -34.68 -16.49
N SER A 149 -11.86 -35.83 -16.20
CA SER A 149 -11.66 -36.34 -14.84
C SER A 149 -10.40 -35.77 -14.15
N GLN A 150 -10.41 -34.48 -13.82
CA GLN A 150 -9.41 -33.83 -12.94
C GLN A 150 -9.90 -32.74 -11.93
N PRO A 151 -11.15 -32.20 -11.94
CA PRO A 151 -11.52 -31.14 -10.98
C PRO A 151 -11.62 -31.54 -9.49
N LEU A 152 -11.92 -32.81 -9.19
CA LEU A 152 -12.34 -33.19 -7.83
C LEU A 152 -11.17 -33.29 -6.84
N GLU A 153 -10.00 -33.78 -7.27
CA GLU A 153 -8.86 -34.03 -6.38
C GLU A 153 -8.18 -32.73 -5.94
N GLU A 154 -8.00 -31.78 -6.86
CA GLU A 154 -7.52 -30.41 -6.58
C GLU A 154 -8.43 -29.71 -5.55
N SER A 155 -9.75 -29.90 -5.66
CA SER A 155 -10.72 -29.32 -4.71
C SER A 155 -10.59 -29.87 -3.29
N VAL A 156 -10.33 -31.18 -3.13
CA VAL A 156 -10.18 -31.83 -1.82
C VAL A 156 -8.85 -31.47 -1.17
N GLN A 157 -7.75 -31.46 -1.95
CA GLN A 157 -6.44 -31.08 -1.45
C GLN A 157 -6.40 -29.62 -0.99
N LEU A 158 -6.97 -28.70 -1.78
CA LEU A 158 -7.10 -27.28 -1.44
C LEU A 158 -7.91 -27.06 -0.15
N LEU A 159 -9.04 -27.77 0.02
CA LEU A 159 -9.85 -27.73 1.25
C LEU A 159 -9.08 -28.26 2.46
N GLY A 160 -8.23 -29.27 2.29
CA GLY A 160 -7.32 -29.76 3.33
C GLY A 160 -6.31 -28.69 3.76
N GLN A 161 -5.57 -28.14 2.81
CA GLN A 161 -4.59 -27.07 3.04
C GLN A 161 -5.22 -25.83 3.70
N PHE A 162 -6.43 -25.45 3.29
CA PHE A 162 -7.13 -24.31 3.89
C PHE A 162 -7.53 -24.57 5.35
N LYS A 163 -7.99 -25.79 5.68
CA LYS A 163 -8.28 -26.19 7.07
C LYS A 163 -7.01 -26.19 7.93
N GLU A 164 -5.89 -26.70 7.43
CA GLU A 164 -4.60 -26.64 8.11
C GLU A 164 -4.14 -25.19 8.34
N PHE A 165 -4.28 -24.33 7.33
CA PHE A 165 -4.02 -22.89 7.43
C PHE A 165 -4.89 -22.23 8.51
N MET A 166 -6.19 -22.52 8.53
CA MET A 166 -7.11 -21.98 9.54
C MET A 166 -6.72 -22.38 10.96
N VAL A 167 -6.40 -23.65 11.19
CA VAL A 167 -5.94 -24.14 12.50
C VAL A 167 -4.61 -23.50 12.88
N LYS A 168 -3.63 -23.48 11.97
CA LYS A 168 -2.28 -22.97 12.22
C LYS A 168 -2.26 -21.48 12.59
N TYR A 169 -3.12 -20.67 11.98
CA TYR A 169 -3.17 -19.22 12.18
C TYR A 169 -4.43 -18.75 12.91
N ASN A 170 -5.12 -19.67 13.61
CA ASN A 170 -6.32 -19.41 14.41
C ASN A 170 -7.38 -18.56 13.68
N LYS A 171 -7.64 -18.88 12.40
CA LYS A 171 -8.60 -18.14 11.57
C LYS A 171 -10.02 -18.61 11.84
N VAL A 172 -10.89 -17.66 12.15
CA VAL A 172 -12.33 -17.84 12.31
C VAL A 172 -13.04 -16.84 11.40
N TYR A 173 -14.01 -17.32 10.63
CA TYR A 173 -14.79 -16.49 9.70
C TYR A 173 -16.23 -16.37 10.19
N SER A 174 -16.85 -15.22 9.95
CA SER A 174 -18.17 -14.87 10.51
C SER A 174 -19.34 -15.61 9.86
N SER A 175 -19.17 -16.14 8.65
CA SER A 175 -20.17 -16.91 7.92
C SER A 175 -19.53 -17.85 6.90
N GLN A 176 -20.32 -18.77 6.33
CA GLN A 176 -19.85 -19.67 5.28
C GLN A 176 -19.44 -18.90 4.01
N GLU A 177 -20.16 -17.83 3.66
CA GLU A 177 -19.88 -17.02 2.47
C GLU A 177 -18.53 -16.30 2.57
N GLU A 178 -18.16 -15.82 3.77
CA GLU A 178 -16.82 -15.27 4.02
C GLU A 178 -15.76 -16.37 4.03
N ALA A 179 -16.03 -17.55 4.60
CA ALA A 179 -15.12 -18.69 4.54
C ALA A 179 -14.84 -19.14 3.09
N ASP A 180 -15.87 -19.22 2.25
CA ASP A 180 -15.77 -19.56 0.83
C ASP A 180 -15.01 -18.47 0.04
N ARG A 181 -15.21 -17.19 0.39
CA ARG A 181 -14.43 -16.08 -0.16
C ARG A 181 -12.96 -16.19 0.23
N ARG A 182 -12.67 -16.47 1.49
CA ARG A 182 -11.30 -16.60 2.02
C ARG A 182 -10.59 -17.82 1.43
N LEU A 183 -11.30 -18.93 1.20
CA LEU A 183 -10.81 -20.09 0.45
C LEU A 183 -10.43 -19.74 -1.00
N ARG A 184 -11.26 -18.97 -1.71
CA ARG A 184 -10.93 -18.50 -3.07
C ARG A 184 -9.70 -17.60 -3.10
N ILE A 185 -9.58 -16.67 -2.15
CA ILE A 185 -8.41 -15.80 -2.01
C ILE A 185 -7.15 -16.64 -1.69
N PHE A 186 -7.28 -17.61 -0.78
CA PHE A 186 -6.21 -18.55 -0.42
C PHE A 186 -5.71 -19.35 -1.62
N HIS A 187 -6.60 -19.85 -2.48
CA HIS A 187 -6.24 -20.55 -3.70
C HIS A 187 -5.43 -19.67 -4.68
N GLU A 188 -5.86 -18.44 -4.95
CA GLU A 188 -5.13 -17.53 -5.84
C GLU A 188 -3.78 -17.07 -5.25
N ASN A 189 -3.71 -16.96 -3.91
CA ASN A 189 -2.48 -16.68 -3.19
C ASN A 189 -1.50 -17.86 -3.18
N LEU A 190 -1.97 -19.12 -3.16
CA LEU A 190 -1.12 -20.30 -3.37
C LEU A 190 -0.48 -20.27 -4.76
N LYS A 191 -1.26 -20.05 -5.83
CA LYS A 191 -0.74 -19.90 -7.21
C LYS A 191 0.29 -18.77 -7.31
N THR A 192 0.08 -17.68 -6.58
CA THR A 192 1.01 -16.54 -6.52
C THR A 192 2.32 -16.92 -5.81
N ALA A 193 2.24 -17.64 -4.69
CA ALA A 193 3.40 -18.15 -3.96
C ALA A 193 4.19 -19.19 -4.76
N GLU A 194 3.53 -20.11 -5.46
CA GLU A 194 4.14 -21.06 -6.40
C GLU A 194 4.83 -20.34 -7.56
N LYS A 195 4.20 -19.27 -8.08
CA LYS A 195 4.78 -18.48 -9.17
C LYS A 195 6.04 -17.73 -8.72
N LEU A 196 6.03 -17.15 -7.52
CA LEU A 196 7.21 -16.60 -6.87
C LEU A 196 8.28 -17.67 -6.69
N GLN A 197 7.92 -18.83 -6.13
CA GLN A 197 8.84 -19.96 -5.91
C GLN A 197 9.54 -20.42 -7.19
N SER A 198 8.82 -20.48 -8.31
CA SER A 198 9.37 -20.89 -9.62
C SER A 198 10.28 -19.85 -10.30
N LEU A 199 10.28 -18.61 -9.82
CA LEU A 199 10.94 -17.46 -10.46
C LEU A 199 11.93 -16.73 -9.54
N ASP A 200 12.05 -17.14 -8.27
CA ASP A 200 13.03 -16.60 -7.34
C ASP A 200 14.45 -16.90 -7.82
N GLN A 201 15.30 -15.88 -7.79
CA GLN A 201 16.68 -15.95 -8.26
C GLN A 201 17.68 -16.19 -7.10
N GLY A 202 17.17 -16.62 -5.94
CA GLY A 202 17.92 -16.78 -4.70
C GLY A 202 17.74 -18.18 -4.13
N SER A 203 17.28 -18.26 -2.90
CA SER A 203 17.04 -19.50 -2.16
C SER A 203 15.79 -19.44 -1.29
N ALA A 204 14.88 -18.51 -1.56
CA ALA A 204 13.69 -18.35 -0.74
C ALA A 204 12.69 -19.49 -0.94
N GLU A 205 12.11 -19.94 0.16
CA GLU A 205 10.90 -20.74 0.20
C GLU A 205 9.71 -19.80 0.39
N TYR A 206 8.79 -19.82 -0.58
CA TYR A 206 7.50 -19.12 -0.52
C TYR A 206 6.37 -20.14 -0.28
N GLY A 207 5.23 -19.67 0.23
CA GLY A 207 4.05 -20.50 0.42
C GLY A 207 3.05 -19.90 1.37
N VAL A 208 2.36 -20.76 2.12
CA VAL A 208 1.36 -20.37 3.10
C VAL A 208 1.98 -19.57 4.26
N THR A 209 1.47 -18.35 4.46
CA THR A 209 1.73 -17.46 5.60
C THR A 209 0.38 -17.07 6.25
N LYS A 210 0.39 -16.32 7.35
CA LYS A 210 -0.84 -15.81 7.98
C LYS A 210 -1.64 -14.80 7.14
N PHE A 211 -1.06 -14.33 6.03
CA PHE A 211 -1.66 -13.39 5.08
C PHE A 211 -2.22 -14.08 3.84
N SER A 212 -2.15 -15.41 3.74
CA SER A 212 -2.58 -16.14 2.55
C SER A 212 -4.09 -16.08 2.28
N ASP A 213 -4.92 -15.68 3.24
CA ASP A 213 -6.36 -15.43 3.02
C ASP A 213 -6.71 -13.96 2.70
N LEU A 214 -5.72 -13.08 2.54
CA LEU A 214 -5.91 -11.65 2.26
C LEU A 214 -5.69 -11.32 0.77
N THR A 215 -6.53 -10.47 0.19
CA THR A 215 -6.23 -9.90 -1.12
C THR A 215 -5.01 -8.97 -1.04
N GLU A 216 -4.40 -8.67 -2.19
CA GLU A 216 -3.32 -7.66 -2.25
C GLU A 216 -3.79 -6.32 -1.65
N GLU A 217 -5.02 -5.88 -1.93
CA GLU A 217 -5.56 -4.62 -1.40
C GLU A 217 -5.77 -4.67 0.12
N GLU A 218 -6.31 -5.76 0.66
CA GLU A 218 -6.48 -5.96 2.11
C GLU A 218 -5.12 -5.97 2.83
N PHE A 219 -4.13 -6.68 2.26
CA PHE A 219 -2.76 -6.71 2.80
C PHE A 219 -2.11 -5.33 2.77
N ARG A 220 -2.13 -4.64 1.63
CA ARG A 220 -1.53 -3.31 1.41
C ARG A 220 -2.16 -2.22 2.29
N SER A 221 -3.47 -2.27 2.52
CA SER A 221 -4.19 -1.25 3.30
C SER A 221 -4.12 -1.47 4.82
N THR A 222 -3.85 -2.70 5.26
CA THR A 222 -3.87 -3.09 6.68
C THR A 222 -2.47 -3.18 7.31
N TYR A 223 -1.50 -3.76 6.58
CA TYR A 223 -0.16 -4.09 7.13
C TYR A 223 0.97 -3.25 6.53
N LEU A 224 0.73 -2.61 5.39
CA LEU A 224 1.73 -1.79 4.70
C LEU A 224 1.41 -0.30 4.84
N ASN A 225 2.24 0.52 4.22
CA ASN A 225 2.22 1.97 4.27
C ASN A 225 2.27 2.55 2.84
N PRO A 226 1.11 2.84 2.23
CA PRO A 226 1.03 3.32 0.85
C PRO A 226 1.59 4.74 0.65
N LEU A 227 1.94 5.47 1.71
CA LEU A 227 2.46 6.85 1.60
C LEU A 227 3.93 6.90 1.16
N LEU A 228 4.72 5.85 1.44
CA LEU A 228 6.16 5.79 1.13
C LEU A 228 6.50 5.98 -0.36
N SER A 229 5.60 5.58 -1.27
CA SER A 229 5.77 5.75 -2.73
C SER A 229 5.17 7.04 -3.29
N GLN A 230 4.52 7.88 -2.46
CA GLN A 230 3.65 8.96 -2.93
C GLN A 230 3.99 10.36 -2.41
N TRP A 231 4.91 10.50 -1.44
CA TRP A 231 5.15 11.77 -0.75
C TRP A 231 6.46 12.48 -1.10
N THR A 232 6.39 13.82 -1.14
CA THR A 232 7.55 14.72 -1.06
C THR A 232 7.92 14.96 0.40
N LEU A 233 9.20 14.83 0.73
CA LEU A 233 9.71 15.08 2.09
C LEU A 233 9.35 16.48 2.59
N HIS A 234 8.84 16.58 3.82
CA HIS A 234 8.56 17.85 4.49
C HIS A 234 9.84 18.60 4.85
N ARG A 235 10.82 17.86 5.39
CA ARG A 235 12.16 18.32 5.74
C ARG A 235 13.18 17.35 5.12
N LEU A 236 14.18 17.89 4.42
CA LEU A 236 15.28 17.07 3.93
C LEU A 236 16.18 16.69 5.11
N MET A 237 16.48 15.40 5.24
CA MET A 237 17.47 14.90 6.20
C MET A 237 18.88 15.26 5.73
N LYS A 238 19.82 15.42 6.66
CA LYS A 238 21.22 15.69 6.29
C LYS A 238 21.87 14.40 5.78
N PRO A 239 22.79 14.45 4.81
CA PRO A 239 23.58 13.28 4.44
C PRO A 239 24.38 12.75 5.64
N ALA A 240 24.41 11.44 5.81
CA ALA A 240 25.27 10.78 6.79
C ALA A 240 26.75 11.00 6.48
N SER A 241 27.59 11.02 7.51
CA SER A 241 29.05 11.04 7.32
C SER A 241 29.53 9.77 6.61
N PRO A 242 30.41 9.86 5.60
CA PRO A 242 30.92 8.70 4.90
C PRO A 242 31.87 7.89 5.79
N VAL A 243 31.69 6.56 5.77
CA VAL A 243 32.60 5.61 6.40
C VAL A 243 33.92 5.55 5.64
N ARG A 244 35.04 5.42 6.36
CA ARG A 244 36.40 5.52 5.81
C ARG A 244 37.01 4.19 5.34
N GLY A 245 36.35 3.06 5.56
CA GLY A 245 36.84 1.73 5.26
C GLY A 245 35.82 0.84 4.53
N PRO A 246 36.25 -0.29 3.96
CA PRO A 246 35.33 -1.28 3.42
C PRO A 246 34.53 -1.95 4.54
N ALA A 247 33.30 -2.34 4.22
CA ALA A 247 32.48 -3.19 5.08
C ALA A 247 33.19 -4.54 5.35
N PRO A 248 33.05 -5.13 6.56
CA PRO A 248 33.29 -6.55 6.79
C PRO A 248 32.59 -7.46 5.77
N THR A 249 32.96 -8.74 5.72
CA THR A 249 32.29 -9.73 4.84
C THR A 249 30.86 -10.04 5.28
N SER A 250 30.62 -10.02 6.59
CA SER A 250 29.34 -10.20 7.25
C SER A 250 29.31 -9.42 8.56
N TRP A 251 28.14 -8.92 8.95
CA TRP A 251 27.91 -8.26 10.23
C TRP A 251 26.44 -8.43 10.64
N ASP A 252 26.15 -8.67 11.92
CA ASP A 252 24.78 -8.82 12.41
C ASP A 252 24.62 -8.24 13.81
N TRP A 253 23.88 -7.14 13.93
CA TRP A 253 23.72 -6.44 15.21
C TRP A 253 22.96 -7.22 16.28
N ARG A 254 22.31 -8.34 15.91
CA ARG A 254 21.70 -9.28 16.87
C ARG A 254 22.75 -9.94 17.75
N ASP A 255 23.89 -10.33 17.16
CA ASP A 255 25.02 -10.95 17.85
C ASP A 255 25.80 -9.93 18.73
N HIS A 256 25.50 -8.64 18.56
CA HIS A 256 26.13 -7.53 19.27
C HIS A 256 25.17 -6.79 20.24
N GLY A 257 23.93 -7.26 20.41
CA GLY A 257 22.98 -6.72 21.40
C GLY A 257 22.28 -5.42 21.02
N ALA A 258 22.44 -4.91 19.79
CA ALA A 258 21.82 -3.65 19.35
C ALA A 258 20.44 -3.83 18.68
N VAL A 259 19.77 -4.96 18.92
CA VAL A 259 18.49 -5.33 18.29
C VAL A 259 17.54 -5.91 19.33
N SER A 260 16.43 -5.24 19.59
CA SER A 260 15.36 -5.71 20.48
C SER A 260 14.60 -6.91 19.89
N PRO A 261 13.78 -7.64 20.68
CA PRO A 261 12.90 -8.69 20.18
C PRO A 261 11.95 -8.23 19.06
N VAL A 262 11.42 -9.18 18.28
CA VAL A 262 10.47 -8.84 17.20
C VAL A 262 9.11 -8.48 17.79
N LYS A 263 8.62 -7.29 17.43
CA LYS A 263 7.27 -6.82 17.78
C LYS A 263 6.26 -7.08 16.64
N ASN A 264 4.99 -6.79 16.89
CA ASN A 264 3.90 -7.00 15.94
C ASN A 264 2.97 -5.77 15.86
N GLN A 265 2.94 -5.11 14.70
CA GLN A 265 2.08 -3.95 14.42
C GLN A 265 0.58 -4.29 14.31
N GLY A 266 0.23 -5.58 14.24
CA GLY A 266 -1.15 -6.02 14.06
C GLY A 266 -1.80 -5.43 12.79
N MET A 267 -3.07 -5.04 12.89
CA MET A 267 -3.87 -4.51 11.77
C MET A 267 -3.76 -2.97 11.63
N CYS A 268 -2.54 -2.45 11.73
CA CYS A 268 -2.24 -1.02 11.67
C CYS A 268 -1.04 -0.77 10.76
N GLY A 269 -1.15 0.13 9.77
CA GLY A 269 -0.07 0.53 8.84
C GLY A 269 1.02 1.40 9.47
N SER A 270 1.49 1.04 10.67
CA SER A 270 2.48 1.77 11.48
C SER A 270 3.91 1.24 11.37
N CYS A 271 4.22 0.45 10.34
CA CYS A 271 5.58 -0.08 10.08
C CYS A 271 6.67 1.02 10.09
N TRP A 272 6.31 2.25 9.73
CA TRP A 272 7.18 3.43 9.77
C TRP A 272 7.66 3.74 11.20
N ALA A 273 6.79 3.58 12.20
CA ALA A 273 7.13 3.76 13.61
C ALA A 273 8.05 2.64 14.09
N PHE A 274 7.71 1.37 13.85
CA PHE A 274 8.57 0.22 14.20
C PHE A 274 9.97 0.29 13.57
N SER A 275 10.06 0.76 12.32
CA SER A 275 11.33 0.93 11.62
C SER A 275 12.23 1.99 12.27
N VAL A 276 11.64 3.12 12.69
CA VAL A 276 12.35 4.22 13.36
C VAL A 276 12.68 3.90 14.80
N ILE A 277 11.73 3.36 15.57
CA ILE A 277 11.95 2.93 16.95
C ILE A 277 13.05 1.89 17.02
N GLY A 278 12.99 0.84 16.20
CA GLY A 278 14.05 -0.18 16.16
C GLY A 278 15.43 0.34 15.76
N ASN A 279 15.50 1.43 14.98
CA ASN A 279 16.77 2.13 14.71
C ASN A 279 17.24 2.90 15.94
N ILE A 280 16.37 3.64 16.61
CA ILE A 280 16.70 4.44 17.80
C ILE A 280 17.13 3.54 18.97
N GLU A 281 16.46 2.40 19.19
CA GLU A 281 16.85 1.39 20.18
C GLU A 281 18.31 0.92 19.94
N GLY A 282 18.66 0.67 18.67
CA GLY A 282 20.03 0.34 18.26
C GLY A 282 21.02 1.48 18.49
N GLN A 283 20.72 2.70 17.99
CA GLN A 283 21.58 3.88 18.18
C GLN A 283 21.81 4.20 19.66
N TRP A 284 20.76 4.09 20.48
CA TRP A 284 20.81 4.30 21.92
C TRP A 284 21.66 3.23 22.63
N PHE A 285 21.53 1.95 22.22
CA PHE A 285 22.41 0.89 22.71
C PHE A 285 23.88 1.14 22.36
N LEU A 286 24.19 1.47 21.09
CA LEU A 286 25.58 1.78 20.68
C LEU A 286 26.17 2.94 21.50
N LYS A 287 25.35 3.94 21.85
CA LYS A 287 25.79 5.12 22.58
C LYS A 287 25.93 4.92 24.09
N ASN A 288 24.95 4.25 24.71
CA ASN A 288 24.78 4.19 26.18
C ASN A 288 24.97 2.77 26.75
N GLY A 289 25.24 1.76 25.92
CA GLY A 289 25.46 0.36 26.32
C GLY A 289 24.24 -0.38 26.87
N THR A 290 23.05 0.26 26.87
CA THR A 290 21.81 -0.32 27.39
C THR A 290 20.75 -0.36 26.30
N LEU A 291 20.25 -1.56 25.99
CA LEU A 291 19.18 -1.74 25.01
C LEU A 291 17.84 -1.51 25.70
N LEU A 292 17.07 -0.56 25.19
CA LEU A 292 15.71 -0.27 25.66
C LEU A 292 14.70 -0.82 24.65
N SER A 293 13.49 -1.13 25.13
CA SER A 293 12.31 -1.26 24.27
C SER A 293 11.53 0.05 24.36
N LEU A 294 11.46 0.80 23.27
CA LEU A 294 10.84 2.13 23.21
C LEU A 294 9.45 2.05 22.57
N SER A 295 8.59 3.05 22.78
CA SER A 295 7.20 3.03 22.32
C SER A 295 7.03 3.35 20.83
N GLU A 296 6.42 2.45 20.04
CA GLU A 296 5.83 2.85 18.75
C GLU A 296 4.48 3.57 18.89
N GLN A 297 3.76 3.35 20.00
CA GLN A 297 2.43 3.93 20.21
C GLN A 297 2.48 5.44 20.36
N GLU A 298 3.53 5.95 21.01
CA GLU A 298 3.79 7.38 21.14
C GLU A 298 3.86 8.05 19.76
N LEU A 299 4.56 7.47 18.79
CA LEU A 299 4.56 7.95 17.40
C LEU A 299 3.17 7.86 16.76
N VAL A 300 2.46 6.74 16.93
CA VAL A 300 1.10 6.53 16.37
C VAL A 300 0.11 7.60 16.88
N ASP A 301 0.23 8.02 18.13
CA ASP A 301 -0.69 8.96 18.79
C ASP A 301 -0.25 10.42 18.67
N CYS A 302 1.02 10.71 18.95
CA CYS A 302 1.59 12.04 19.11
C CYS A 302 2.19 12.65 17.84
N ASP A 303 2.54 11.85 16.82
CA ASP A 303 2.97 12.42 15.53
C ASP A 303 1.80 13.14 14.84
N GLY A 304 2.02 14.43 14.55
CA GLY A 304 1.11 15.32 13.83
C GLY A 304 1.49 15.56 12.35
N LEU A 305 2.61 15.01 11.89
CA LEU A 305 3.05 15.01 10.49
C LEU A 305 2.51 13.80 9.73
N ASP A 306 2.50 12.63 10.39
CA ASP A 306 2.10 11.35 9.82
C ASP A 306 0.64 10.95 10.14
N GLN A 307 0.17 9.87 9.52
CA GLN A 307 -1.24 9.46 9.56
C GLN A 307 -1.50 8.18 10.37
N ALA A 308 -0.64 7.90 11.37
CA ALA A 308 -0.77 6.76 12.27
C ALA A 308 -0.87 5.43 11.48
N CYS A 309 -1.94 4.66 11.70
CA CYS A 309 -2.21 3.40 10.99
C CYS A 309 -2.51 3.54 9.49
N ARG A 310 -2.61 4.76 8.94
CA ARG A 310 -2.75 4.98 7.48
C ARG A 310 -1.40 5.20 6.78
N GLY A 311 -0.31 5.14 7.53
CA GLY A 311 1.05 5.35 7.04
C GLY A 311 1.72 6.62 7.57
N GLY A 312 3.01 6.70 7.30
CA GLY A 312 3.92 7.76 7.72
C GLY A 312 5.27 7.68 7.01
N LEU A 313 6.23 8.54 7.33
CA LEU A 313 7.57 8.52 6.78
C LEU A 313 8.60 8.44 7.91
N PRO A 314 9.63 7.56 7.81
CA PRO A 314 10.71 7.54 8.80
C PRO A 314 11.34 8.92 9.07
N SER A 315 11.47 9.76 8.05
CA SER A 315 11.94 11.15 8.16
C SER A 315 11.05 12.05 9.03
N ASN A 316 9.74 11.86 8.95
CA ASN A 316 8.75 12.64 9.71
C ASN A 316 8.74 12.17 11.17
N ALA A 317 8.79 10.86 11.39
CA ALA A 317 8.88 10.26 12.73
C ALA A 317 10.11 10.74 13.52
N TYR A 318 11.30 10.80 12.90
CA TYR A 318 12.47 11.42 13.54
C TYR A 318 12.22 12.90 13.87
N GLU A 319 11.62 13.67 12.95
CA GLU A 319 11.26 15.08 13.19
C GLU A 319 10.21 15.24 14.31
N ALA A 320 9.29 14.29 14.47
CA ALA A 320 8.31 14.26 15.54
C ALA A 320 8.99 14.01 16.91
N ILE A 321 9.89 13.03 16.99
CA ILE A 321 10.66 12.72 18.21
C ILE A 321 11.56 13.88 18.62
N GLU A 322 12.26 14.51 17.66
CA GLU A 322 13.04 15.74 17.89
C GLU A 322 12.19 16.87 18.51
N LYS A 323 10.89 16.95 18.16
CA LYS A 323 9.95 17.96 18.68
C LYS A 323 9.29 17.58 20.00
N LEU A 324 9.01 16.30 20.23
CA LEU A 324 8.50 15.76 21.50
C LEU A 324 9.57 15.88 22.61
N GLY A 325 10.85 15.79 22.22
CA GLY A 325 12.00 15.90 23.12
C GLY A 325 12.48 14.56 23.66
N GLY A 326 11.94 13.45 23.17
CA GLY A 326 12.30 12.10 23.60
C GLY A 326 11.28 11.05 23.18
N LEU A 327 11.41 9.88 23.81
CA LEU A 327 10.52 8.72 23.73
C LEU A 327 10.39 8.07 25.11
N GLU A 328 9.20 7.58 25.45
CA GLU A 328 8.92 6.70 26.58
C GLU A 328 9.28 5.23 26.26
N THR A 329 9.33 4.39 27.29
CA THR A 329 9.49 2.94 27.10
C THR A 329 8.20 2.28 26.60
N GLU A 330 8.32 1.12 25.96
CA GLU A 330 7.17 0.26 25.60
C GLU A 330 6.34 -0.12 26.83
N THR A 331 6.96 -0.21 28.02
CA THR A 331 6.25 -0.49 29.28
C THR A 331 5.51 0.71 29.86
N ASP A 332 5.95 1.93 29.56
CA ASP A 332 5.33 3.17 30.04
C ASP A 332 4.22 3.69 29.11
N TYR A 333 4.34 3.42 27.81
CA TYR A 333 3.39 3.77 26.75
C TYR A 333 3.25 2.60 25.75
N SER A 334 2.49 1.56 26.12
CA SER A 334 2.42 0.30 25.35
C SER A 334 1.59 0.37 24.06
N TYR A 335 1.98 -0.46 23.09
CA TYR A 335 1.34 -0.58 21.78
C TYR A 335 -0.08 -1.16 21.81
N THR A 336 -1.02 -0.43 21.20
CA THR A 336 -2.46 -0.81 21.12
C THR A 336 -2.95 -1.01 19.68
N GLY A 337 -2.11 -0.74 18.68
CA GLY A 337 -2.44 -1.01 17.27
C GLY A 337 -3.52 -0.11 16.66
N HIS A 338 -3.79 1.05 17.26
CA HIS A 338 -4.70 2.06 16.69
C HIS A 338 -4.36 3.46 17.22
N LYS A 339 -4.79 4.51 16.51
CA LYS A 339 -4.59 5.90 16.97
C LYS A 339 -5.54 6.21 18.12
N GLN A 340 -4.98 6.70 19.21
CA GLN A 340 -5.64 7.21 20.39
C GLN A 340 -5.31 8.71 20.56
N ARG A 341 -5.59 9.26 21.74
CA ARG A 341 -5.09 10.58 22.14
C ARG A 341 -3.65 10.44 22.62
N CYS A 342 -2.77 11.32 22.16
CA CYS A 342 -1.41 11.45 22.70
C CYS A 342 -1.43 11.70 24.22
N ASP A 343 -0.77 10.81 24.96
CA ASP A 343 -0.63 10.86 26.44
C ASP A 343 0.84 11.02 26.88
N PHE A 344 1.71 11.48 25.97
CA PHE A 344 3.14 11.67 26.20
C PHE A 344 3.43 12.54 27.43
N THR A 345 4.32 12.06 28.28
CA THR A 345 4.73 12.67 29.53
C THR A 345 6.24 12.86 29.56
N SER A 346 6.70 14.11 29.47
CA SER A 346 8.14 14.45 29.46
C SER A 346 8.94 13.93 30.67
N GLY A 347 8.28 13.68 31.81
CA GLY A 347 8.90 13.08 33.00
C GLY A 347 9.18 11.57 32.91
N LYS A 348 8.75 10.90 31.84
CA LYS A 348 8.98 9.47 31.57
C LYS A 348 9.92 9.21 30.38
N VAL A 349 10.48 10.25 29.76
CA VAL A 349 11.41 10.12 28.64
C VAL A 349 12.61 9.24 29.02
N ALA A 350 12.77 8.14 28.30
CA ALA A 350 13.82 7.14 28.51
C ALA A 350 14.93 7.20 27.45
N ALA A 351 14.63 7.69 26.24
CA ALA A 351 15.59 7.92 25.17
C ALA A 351 15.28 9.21 24.41
N TYR A 352 16.26 9.76 23.69
CA TYR A 352 16.10 10.90 22.78
C TYR A 352 17.03 10.77 21.58
N ILE A 353 16.79 11.60 20.56
CA ILE A 353 17.69 11.76 19.40
C ILE A 353 18.06 13.23 19.23
N ASN A 354 19.26 13.51 18.74
CA ASN A 354 19.72 14.87 18.49
C ASN A 354 19.37 15.34 17.06
N SER A 355 19.30 14.41 16.12
CA SER A 355 18.88 14.64 14.72
C SER A 355 18.72 13.28 14.01
N SER A 356 18.53 13.31 12.69
CA SER A 356 18.55 12.15 11.82
C SER A 356 19.27 12.43 10.49
N VAL A 357 19.78 11.37 9.85
CA VAL A 357 20.58 11.41 8.61
C VAL A 357 20.07 10.44 7.54
N GLU A 358 20.07 10.88 6.28
CA GLU A 358 19.85 10.02 5.09
C GLU A 358 21.19 9.43 4.65
N LEU A 359 21.21 8.12 4.40
CA LEU A 359 22.41 7.40 3.99
C LEU A 359 22.59 7.42 2.46
N SER A 360 23.77 7.00 2.02
CA SER A 360 24.03 6.73 0.61
C SER A 360 23.09 5.68 0.03
N LYS A 361 22.96 5.69 -1.30
CA LYS A 361 22.17 4.72 -2.08
C LYS A 361 23.04 3.62 -2.68
N ASP A 362 24.35 3.63 -2.43
CA ASP A 362 25.25 2.52 -2.77
C ASP A 362 25.20 1.44 -1.68
N GLU A 363 24.89 0.20 -2.06
CA GLU A 363 24.76 -0.93 -1.12
C GLU A 363 26.06 -1.28 -0.37
N LYS A 364 27.24 -0.93 -0.89
CA LYS A 364 28.52 -1.13 -0.20
C LYS A 364 28.73 -0.07 0.88
N GLU A 365 28.37 1.17 0.59
CA GLU A 365 28.41 2.27 1.55
C GLU A 365 27.36 2.04 2.66
N ILE A 366 26.17 1.53 2.33
CA ILE A 366 25.16 1.08 3.31
C ILE A 366 25.72 -0.04 4.21
N ALA A 367 26.39 -1.05 3.64
CA ALA A 367 26.97 -2.15 4.42
C ALA A 367 28.10 -1.69 5.36
N ALA A 368 28.93 -0.76 4.90
CA ALA A 368 30.01 -0.18 5.69
C ALA A 368 29.45 0.69 6.82
N TRP A 369 28.46 1.53 6.51
CA TRP A 369 27.76 2.36 7.50
C TRP A 369 27.08 1.50 8.56
N LEU A 370 26.33 0.46 8.16
CA LEU A 370 25.66 -0.45 9.08
C LEU A 370 26.63 -1.06 10.08
N ALA A 371 27.76 -1.60 9.61
CA ALA A 371 28.71 -2.30 10.48
C ALA A 371 29.43 -1.36 11.47
N GLU A 372 29.67 -0.10 11.10
CA GLU A 372 30.32 0.88 11.99
C GLU A 372 29.32 1.60 12.91
N ASN A 373 28.08 1.85 12.48
CA ASN A 373 27.18 2.81 13.13
C ASN A 373 25.84 2.23 13.63
N GLY A 374 25.51 0.96 13.40
CA GLY A 374 24.29 0.34 13.94
C GLY A 374 23.23 -0.06 12.90
N PRO A 375 22.09 -0.62 13.35
CA PRO A 375 20.94 -0.93 12.49
C PRO A 375 20.39 0.30 11.76
N ILE A 376 19.86 0.11 10.55
CA ILE A 376 19.37 1.20 9.67
C ILE A 376 17.86 1.05 9.44
N SER A 377 17.10 2.14 9.60
CA SER A 377 15.70 2.20 9.17
C SER A 377 15.66 2.32 7.63
N VAL A 378 15.09 1.32 6.97
CA VAL A 378 15.01 1.22 5.50
C VAL A 378 13.58 1.00 5.03
N ALA A 379 13.32 1.14 3.73
CA ALA A 379 12.03 0.81 3.14
C ALA A 379 12.16 0.09 1.81
N LEU A 380 11.18 -0.77 1.51
CA LEU A 380 11.15 -1.66 0.34
C LEU A 380 9.71 -1.86 -0.19
N ASN A 381 9.56 -2.50 -1.34
CA ASN A 381 8.29 -3.08 -1.79
C ASN A 381 8.06 -4.45 -1.15
N ALA A 382 6.97 -4.62 -0.39
CA ALA A 382 6.73 -5.82 0.42
C ALA A 382 5.80 -6.86 -0.22
N PHE A 383 5.58 -6.84 -1.55
CA PHE A 383 4.68 -7.81 -2.18
C PHE A 383 5.16 -9.27 -2.01
N ALA A 384 6.42 -9.54 -2.37
CA ALA A 384 7.01 -10.87 -2.19
C ALA A 384 7.05 -11.32 -0.71
N MET A 385 7.11 -10.36 0.23
CA MET A 385 7.07 -10.65 1.67
C MET A 385 5.73 -11.24 2.14
N GLN A 386 4.61 -10.97 1.47
CA GLN A 386 3.31 -11.57 1.83
C GLN A 386 3.37 -13.11 1.85
N PHE A 387 4.21 -13.71 1.00
CA PHE A 387 4.30 -15.16 0.78
C PHE A 387 5.59 -15.79 1.30
N TYR A 388 6.51 -15.00 1.85
CA TYR A 388 7.84 -15.46 2.27
C TYR A 388 7.79 -16.35 3.52
N ARG A 389 8.57 -17.43 3.52
CA ARG A 389 8.72 -18.33 4.68
C ARG A 389 10.15 -18.38 5.23
N LYS A 390 11.17 -18.54 4.38
CA LYS A 390 12.61 -18.58 4.77
C LYS A 390 13.52 -18.51 3.54
N GLY A 391 14.83 -18.45 3.75
CA GLY A 391 15.84 -18.43 2.69
C GLY A 391 16.13 -17.01 2.19
N VAL A 392 17.06 -16.86 1.24
CA VAL A 392 17.40 -15.53 0.68
C VAL A 392 16.50 -15.22 -0.50
N SER A 393 15.60 -14.26 -0.32
CA SER A 393 14.63 -13.78 -1.30
C SER A 393 15.28 -12.96 -2.41
N HIS A 394 15.09 -13.36 -3.67
CA HIS A 394 15.50 -12.58 -4.84
C HIS A 394 14.41 -12.60 -5.93
N PRO A 395 13.25 -11.97 -5.67
CA PRO A 395 12.15 -11.90 -6.62
C PRO A 395 12.48 -11.02 -7.82
N LEU A 396 11.96 -11.39 -8.99
CA LEU A 396 11.99 -10.54 -10.18
C LEU A 396 11.34 -9.18 -9.89
N LYS A 397 11.84 -8.11 -10.54
CA LYS A 397 11.37 -6.72 -10.36
C LYS A 397 9.85 -6.51 -10.57
N ILE A 398 9.15 -7.41 -11.26
CA ILE A 398 7.69 -7.38 -11.40
C ILE A 398 6.95 -7.72 -10.10
N PHE A 399 7.55 -8.53 -9.23
CA PHE A 399 7.03 -8.91 -7.91
C PHE A 399 7.68 -8.15 -6.75
N CYS A 400 8.60 -7.22 -7.05
CA CYS A 400 9.27 -6.39 -6.06
C CYS A 400 9.75 -5.09 -6.71
N ASN A 401 8.80 -4.28 -7.18
CA ASN A 401 9.12 -3.12 -8.00
C ASN A 401 9.83 -2.04 -7.16
N PRO A 402 11.10 -1.69 -7.45
CA PRO A 402 11.89 -0.78 -6.63
C PRO A 402 11.36 0.67 -6.64
N TRP A 403 10.33 0.99 -7.42
CA TRP A 403 9.66 2.30 -7.39
C TRP A 403 8.35 2.29 -6.59
N MET A 404 7.87 1.12 -6.17
CA MET A 404 6.63 0.94 -5.43
C MET A 404 6.93 0.55 -3.98
N ILE A 405 7.76 1.36 -3.32
CA ILE A 405 8.08 1.19 -1.89
C ILE A 405 6.81 1.44 -1.07
N ASP A 406 6.52 0.51 -0.17
CA ASP A 406 5.30 0.52 0.64
C ASP A 406 5.47 -0.10 2.03
N HIS A 407 6.66 -0.57 2.42
CA HIS A 407 6.91 -1.08 3.76
C HIS A 407 8.22 -0.56 4.33
N ALA A 408 8.21 -0.20 5.61
CA ALA A 408 9.38 0.25 6.35
C ALA A 408 9.79 -0.82 7.37
N VAL A 409 11.09 -1.10 7.45
CA VAL A 409 11.66 -2.23 8.17
C VAL A 409 13.07 -1.90 8.65
N LEU A 410 13.56 -2.62 9.66
CA LEU A 410 14.88 -2.38 10.21
C LEU A 410 15.91 -3.33 9.59
N MET A 411 16.91 -2.79 8.89
CA MET A 411 18.06 -3.55 8.43
C MET A 411 19.07 -3.71 9.58
N VAL A 412 19.29 -4.95 10.02
CA VAL A 412 20.10 -5.25 11.22
C VAL A 412 21.45 -5.88 10.90
N GLY A 413 21.66 -6.35 9.68
CA GLY A 413 22.87 -7.05 9.30
C GLY A 413 22.93 -7.42 7.83
N TYR A 414 24.00 -8.11 7.46
CA TYR A 414 24.22 -8.69 6.15
C TYR A 414 25.24 -9.83 6.23
N GLY A 415 25.24 -10.67 5.20
CA GLY A 415 26.23 -11.74 5.08
C GLY A 415 26.08 -12.48 3.77
N GLU A 416 26.36 -13.78 3.82
CA GLU A 416 26.20 -14.72 2.71
C GLU A 416 25.68 -16.08 3.22
N ARG A 417 24.76 -16.69 2.49
CA ARG A 417 24.28 -18.07 2.72
C ARG A 417 24.52 -18.87 1.45
N LYS A 418 25.46 -19.83 1.48
CA LYS A 418 25.78 -20.74 0.35
C LYS A 418 26.10 -20.00 -0.97
N GLY A 419 26.93 -18.95 -0.95
CA GLY A 419 27.23 -18.14 -2.15
C GLY A 419 26.20 -17.05 -2.47
N ILE A 420 25.10 -16.94 -1.71
CA ILE A 420 24.05 -15.94 -1.96
C ILE A 420 24.16 -14.81 -0.91
N PRO A 421 24.57 -13.59 -1.30
CA PRO A 421 24.69 -12.45 -0.38
C PRO A 421 23.30 -11.94 0.03
N PHE A 422 23.14 -11.57 1.30
CA PHE A 422 21.87 -11.11 1.85
C PHE A 422 22.00 -9.87 2.74
N TRP A 423 20.88 -9.16 2.89
CA TRP A 423 20.53 -8.24 3.98
C TRP A 423 19.67 -8.98 5.00
N ALA A 424 19.98 -8.86 6.29
CA ALA A 424 19.12 -9.33 7.39
C ALA A 424 18.19 -8.19 7.80
N ILE A 425 16.89 -8.43 7.72
CA ILE A 425 15.85 -7.43 7.92
C ILE A 425 14.90 -7.90 9.03
N LYS A 426 14.82 -7.14 10.12
CA LYS A 426 13.83 -7.30 11.18
C LYS A 426 12.51 -6.71 10.71
N ASN A 427 11.45 -7.52 10.73
CA ASN A 427 10.11 -7.11 10.36
C ASN A 427 9.26 -6.79 11.60
N SER A 428 8.11 -6.13 11.40
CA SER A 428 7.15 -5.71 12.43
C SER A 428 5.87 -6.56 12.44
N TRP A 429 5.94 -7.81 11.98
CA TRP A 429 4.77 -8.71 11.85
C TRP A 429 4.78 -9.88 12.83
N GLY A 430 5.54 -9.80 13.93
CA GLY A 430 5.66 -10.90 14.91
C GLY A 430 6.58 -12.04 14.48
N GLU A 431 6.97 -12.87 15.45
CA GLU A 431 7.92 -13.98 15.28
C GLU A 431 7.35 -15.17 14.48
N ASP A 432 6.03 -15.26 14.34
CA ASP A 432 5.32 -16.27 13.55
C ASP A 432 5.37 -16.03 12.03
N TYR A 433 6.02 -14.93 11.61
CA TYR A 433 6.30 -14.58 10.22
C TYR A 433 7.76 -14.89 9.83
N GLY A 434 7.99 -15.39 8.61
CA GLY A 434 9.34 -15.57 8.06
C GLY A 434 10.25 -16.45 8.91
N GLU A 435 11.54 -16.09 8.99
CA GLU A 435 12.50 -16.72 9.89
C GLU A 435 12.47 -16.01 11.25
N GLN A 436 11.57 -16.41 12.15
CA GLN A 436 11.44 -15.82 13.51
C GLN A 436 11.25 -14.30 13.49
N GLY A 437 10.41 -13.81 12.58
CA GLY A 437 10.17 -12.38 12.35
C GLY A 437 11.15 -11.69 11.39
N TYR A 438 12.17 -12.41 10.90
CA TYR A 438 13.17 -11.87 9.97
C TYR A 438 12.88 -12.25 8.52
N TYR A 439 13.26 -11.32 7.63
CA TYR A 439 13.29 -11.47 6.18
C TYR A 439 14.74 -11.35 5.71
N TYR A 440 15.16 -12.22 4.80
CA TYR A 440 16.49 -12.17 4.20
C TYR A 440 16.35 -11.82 2.71
N LEU A 441 16.83 -10.65 2.31
CA LEU A 441 16.71 -10.11 0.95
C LEU A 441 18.07 -10.16 0.25
N TYR A 442 18.12 -10.51 -1.03
CA TYR A 442 19.35 -10.50 -1.81
C TYR A 442 20.03 -9.12 -1.80
N ARG A 443 21.35 -9.12 -1.58
CA ARG A 443 22.19 -7.92 -1.51
C ARG A 443 23.06 -7.74 -2.76
N GLY A 444 23.11 -6.53 -3.30
CA GLY A 444 23.92 -6.14 -4.45
C GLY A 444 23.16 -6.02 -5.78
N SER A 445 21.83 -5.95 -5.78
CA SER A 445 21.00 -5.77 -6.98
C SER A 445 19.96 -4.64 -6.90
N ASN A 446 19.99 -3.85 -5.81
CA ASN A 446 18.97 -2.88 -5.42
C ASN A 446 17.57 -3.51 -5.31
N ALA A 447 17.53 -4.77 -4.85
CA ALA A 447 16.33 -5.59 -4.76
C ALA A 447 15.22 -4.87 -3.97
N CYS A 448 13.98 -4.92 -4.49
CA CYS A 448 12.81 -4.30 -3.87
C CYS A 448 12.91 -2.78 -3.59
N GLY A 449 13.97 -2.10 -4.03
CA GLY A 449 14.23 -0.69 -3.72
C GLY A 449 14.85 -0.42 -2.35
N ILE A 450 15.37 -1.45 -1.67
CA ILE A 450 15.88 -1.42 -0.28
C ILE A 450 16.84 -0.26 0.01
N ASN A 451 17.66 0.12 -0.98
CA ASN A 451 18.70 1.14 -0.89
C ASN A 451 18.19 2.59 -1.05
N LYS A 452 16.90 2.81 -1.30
CA LYS A 452 16.39 4.14 -1.70
C LYS A 452 16.00 5.05 -0.54
N MET A 453 15.67 4.48 0.62
CA MET A 453 15.15 5.19 1.80
C MET A 453 15.88 4.73 3.06
N CYS A 454 17.22 4.75 3.02
CA CYS A 454 18.07 4.37 4.15
C CYS A 454 18.28 5.57 5.07
N SER A 455 18.00 5.40 6.37
CA SER A 455 17.99 6.48 7.35
C SER A 455 18.38 6.02 8.75
N SER A 456 18.96 6.91 9.54
CA SER A 456 19.24 6.66 10.97
C SER A 456 19.06 7.92 11.81
N ALA A 457 18.66 7.74 13.06
CA ALA A 457 18.86 8.72 14.12
C ALA A 457 20.35 8.96 14.40
N VAL A 458 20.63 10.07 15.09
CA VAL A 458 21.93 10.45 15.64
C VAL A 458 21.74 10.71 17.14
N VAL A 459 22.52 10.01 17.98
CA VAL A 459 22.54 10.17 19.44
C VAL A 459 23.96 10.55 19.87
N ASN A 460 24.12 11.74 20.47
CA ASN A 460 25.40 12.39 20.78
C ASN A 460 25.88 12.20 22.23
#